data_AF-A0A7Y5H7J8-F1
#
_entry.id   AF-A0A7Y5H7J8-F1
#
_cell.length_a   1.000
_cell.length_b   1.000
_cell.length_c   1.000
_cell.angle_alpha   90.00
_cell.angle_beta   90.00
_cell.angle_gamma   90.00
#
_symmetry.space_group_name_H-M   'P 1'
#
loop_
_entity.id
_entity.type
_entity.pdbx_description
1 polymer ?
#
loop_
_entity_poly.entity_id
_entity_poly.type
_entity_poly.pdbx_seq_one_letter_code
_entity_poly.pdbx_strand_id
1 'polypeptide(L)'
;MKRFLALCGFFVLGIGSGSAATIPIYINNSPSFVATNIDAVAWLNRAYFGVATPTGVPFEAKNTRFFTNGPASTGSLYPAGTMIVDPGLRFFRNTNGQRFWMDHWVNQGAIVTDHASSFSFGSSVFSIFDSRQSILQVAATNIVSTGPLFSGAHGLIRLEGKNINLTRNGLRTGSTSVSDGFGLSSLGQSNYLNDVGITDVYWGAGTVMPLILPVRAE
;
A
#
# COMPACT_ATOMS: atom_id res chain seq x y z
N MET A 1 -12.02 37.49 60.03
CA MET A 1 -11.07 36.39 59.67
C MET A 1 -11.69 35.50 58.59
N LYS A 2 -11.75 35.94 57.33
CA LYS A 2 -12.07 35.11 56.15
C LYS A 2 -11.46 35.76 54.90
N ARG A 3 -10.13 35.87 54.90
CA ARG A 3 -9.33 36.20 53.71
C ARG A 3 -8.46 34.99 53.42
N PHE A 4 -8.07 34.84 52.16
CA PHE A 4 -7.16 33.83 51.61
C PHE A 4 -7.73 32.44 51.44
N LEU A 5 -8.08 32.07 50.20
CA LEU A 5 -7.89 30.76 49.55
C LEU A 5 -8.89 30.56 48.39
N ALA A 6 -8.90 31.44 47.39
CA ALA A 6 -9.73 31.23 46.19
C ALA A 6 -9.14 31.86 44.91
N LEU A 7 -7.81 31.90 44.77
CA LEU A 7 -7.17 32.58 43.64
C LEU A 7 -5.87 31.92 43.14
N CYS A 8 -5.74 30.60 43.31
CA CYS A 8 -4.60 29.84 42.76
C CYS A 8 -5.01 28.63 41.89
N GLY A 9 -6.29 28.48 41.53
CA GLY A 9 -6.80 27.31 40.82
C GLY A 9 -6.97 27.43 39.30
N PHE A 10 -6.31 28.39 38.63
CA PHE A 10 -6.48 28.62 37.18
C PHE A 10 -5.17 28.88 36.43
N PHE A 11 -4.06 28.32 36.93
CA PHE A 11 -2.82 28.24 36.16
C PHE A 11 -2.37 26.80 36.17
N VAL A 12 -1.87 26.32 35.02
CA VAL A 12 -1.34 24.97 34.78
C VAL A 12 -2.41 23.95 34.38
N LEU A 13 -2.80 23.99 33.11
CA LEU A 13 -2.63 22.88 32.15
C LEU A 13 -3.14 23.33 30.76
N GLY A 14 -2.59 24.45 30.29
CA GLY A 14 -2.53 24.70 28.86
C GLY A 14 -1.43 23.80 28.29
N ILE A 15 -1.68 22.50 28.19
CA ILE A 15 -0.89 21.64 27.29
C ILE A 15 -1.23 22.18 25.90
N GLY A 16 -0.46 23.16 25.46
CA GLY A 16 -0.53 23.63 24.09
C GLY A 16 -0.27 22.43 23.21
N SER A 17 -1.28 22.00 22.47
CA SER A 17 -1.12 21.12 21.34
C SER A 17 -0.17 21.83 20.37
N GLY A 18 1.12 21.58 20.52
CA GLY A 18 2.14 22.10 19.62
C GLY A 18 1.83 21.55 18.24
N SER A 19 1.20 22.37 17.41
CA SER A 19 1.03 22.07 16.00
C SER A 19 2.44 22.05 15.40
N ALA A 20 3.00 20.85 15.22
CA ALA A 20 4.26 20.71 14.51
C ALA A 20 4.05 21.30 13.11
N ALA A 21 4.88 22.27 12.73
CA ALA A 21 4.80 22.87 11.42
C ALA A 21 5.15 21.83 10.34
N THR A 22 4.47 21.89 9.20
CA THR A 22 4.82 21.08 8.02
C THR A 22 6.29 21.29 7.67
N ILE A 23 7.08 20.21 7.65
CA ILE A 23 8.49 20.29 7.29
C ILE A 23 8.66 20.42 5.77
N PRO A 24 9.72 21.05 5.26
CA PRO A 24 9.90 21.20 3.82
C PRO A 24 10.04 19.87 3.09
N ILE A 25 10.81 18.93 3.63
CA ILE A 25 11.07 17.63 3.02
C ILE A 25 11.19 16.54 4.08
N TYR A 26 10.54 15.41 3.82
CA TYR A 26 10.76 14.15 4.50
C TYR A 26 11.51 13.19 3.58
N ILE A 27 12.60 12.61 4.07
CA ILE A 27 13.41 11.65 3.33
C ILE A 27 13.47 10.33 4.10
N ASN A 28 12.94 9.27 3.50
CA ASN A 28 13.09 7.92 4.03
C ASN A 28 14.36 7.28 3.46
N ASN A 29 15.44 7.22 4.24
CA ASN A 29 16.75 6.65 3.86
C ASN A 29 17.06 5.30 4.53
N SER A 30 16.17 4.79 5.38
CA SER A 30 16.32 3.51 6.08
C SER A 30 15.00 2.73 6.07
N PRO A 31 15.01 1.39 6.08
CA PRO A 31 13.77 0.63 6.17
C PRO A 31 12.88 1.11 7.33
N SER A 32 11.62 1.41 7.03
CA SER A 32 10.60 1.78 8.03
C SER A 32 9.47 0.76 8.02
N PHE A 33 8.96 0.41 9.21
CA PHE A 33 7.90 -0.58 9.41
C PHE A 33 6.71 -0.03 10.21
N VAL A 34 6.77 1.26 10.58
CA VAL A 34 5.80 1.88 11.48
C VAL A 34 5.14 3.05 10.77
N ALA A 35 3.83 3.17 10.93
CA ALA A 35 3.05 4.32 10.45
C ALA A 35 3.53 5.62 11.12
N THR A 36 4.49 6.31 10.52
CA THR A 36 4.89 7.65 10.95
C THR A 36 3.95 8.68 10.33
N ASN A 37 3.46 9.63 11.12
CA ASN A 37 2.76 10.79 10.57
C ASN A 37 3.76 11.63 9.75
N ILE A 38 3.69 11.52 8.42
CA ILE A 38 4.49 12.36 7.51
C ILE A 38 3.69 13.64 7.26
N ASP A 39 4.15 14.77 7.79
CA ASP A 39 3.63 16.10 7.49
C ASP A 39 4.73 16.94 6.82
N ALA A 40 4.86 16.79 5.51
CA ALA A 40 5.94 17.39 4.74
C ALA A 40 5.46 17.87 3.36
N VAL A 41 6.02 18.97 2.87
CA VAL A 41 5.71 19.48 1.52
C VAL A 41 6.19 18.53 0.43
N ALA A 42 7.39 17.96 0.61
CA ALA A 42 7.94 16.93 -0.26
C ALA A 42 8.23 15.64 0.52
N TRP A 43 7.93 14.49 -0.09
CA TRP A 43 8.28 13.17 0.42
C TRP A 43 9.12 12.42 -0.60
N LEU A 44 10.37 12.11 -0.22
CA LEU A 44 11.28 11.28 -0.97
C LEU A 44 11.47 9.93 -0.27
N ASN A 45 10.96 8.85 -0.86
CA ASN A 45 11.21 7.49 -0.40
C ASN A 45 12.40 6.88 -1.14
N ARG A 46 13.50 6.59 -0.42
CA ARG A 46 14.72 5.94 -0.95
C ARG A 46 15.00 4.58 -0.34
N ALA A 47 14.21 4.16 0.63
CA ALA A 47 14.35 2.89 1.32
C ALA A 47 13.05 2.10 1.27
N TYR A 48 13.04 0.95 1.94
CA TYR A 48 11.83 0.18 2.14
C TYR A 48 10.85 0.96 3.05
N PHE A 49 9.58 0.99 2.68
CA PHE A 49 8.51 1.60 3.47
C PHE A 49 7.36 0.61 3.64
N GLY A 50 7.38 -0.10 4.77
CA GLY A 50 6.35 -1.02 5.20
C GLY A 50 5.43 -0.33 6.22
N VAL A 51 4.12 -0.27 5.98
CA VAL A 51 3.19 0.25 6.98
C VAL A 51 1.93 -0.60 7.01
N ALA A 52 1.63 -1.20 8.15
CA ALA A 52 0.32 -1.77 8.44
C ALA A 52 -0.44 -0.80 9.35
N THR A 53 -1.63 -0.39 8.93
CA THR A 53 -2.48 0.51 9.73
C THR A 53 -3.45 -0.32 10.58
N PRO A 54 -3.42 -0.21 11.92
CA PRO A 54 -4.27 -1.02 12.78
C PRO A 54 -5.76 -0.63 12.69
N THR A 55 -6.06 0.54 12.13
CA THR A 55 -7.43 1.05 11.98
C THR A 55 -8.10 0.59 10.69
N GLY A 56 -7.40 -0.14 9.81
CA GLY A 56 -7.94 -0.56 8.52
C GLY A 56 -8.24 0.62 7.58
N VAL A 57 -7.54 1.76 7.75
CA VAL A 57 -7.69 2.92 6.86
C VAL A 57 -6.40 3.14 6.08
N PRO A 58 -6.47 3.50 4.79
CA PRO A 58 -5.27 3.70 4.00
C PRO A 58 -4.35 4.77 4.60
N PHE A 59 -3.04 4.53 4.55
CA PHE A 59 -2.04 5.51 4.94
C PHE A 59 -2.10 6.73 4.02
N GLU A 60 -1.98 7.92 4.61
CA GLU A 60 -2.03 9.20 3.91
C GLU A 60 -1.07 10.18 4.58
N ALA A 61 -0.21 10.83 3.80
CA ALA A 61 0.65 11.90 4.28
C ALA A 61 -0.10 13.25 4.32
N LYS A 62 0.33 14.15 5.21
CA LYS A 62 -0.21 15.51 5.34
C LYS A 62 0.63 16.50 4.55
N ASN A 63 -0.06 17.47 3.94
CA ASN A 63 0.50 18.61 3.22
C ASN A 63 1.50 18.29 2.10
N THR A 64 1.58 17.03 1.65
CA THR A 64 2.51 16.59 0.60
C THR A 64 2.04 17.03 -0.77
N ARG A 65 2.88 17.82 -1.43
CA ARG A 65 2.70 18.31 -2.82
C ARG A 65 3.56 17.54 -3.82
N PHE A 66 4.72 17.07 -3.38
CA PHE A 66 5.69 16.36 -4.20
C PHE A 66 5.98 15.01 -3.58
N PHE A 67 5.79 13.95 -4.35
CA PHE A 67 6.17 12.61 -3.95
C PHE A 67 7.15 12.01 -4.96
N THR A 68 8.19 11.36 -4.46
CA THR A 68 9.14 10.60 -5.26
C THR A 68 9.46 9.29 -4.56
N ASN A 69 9.14 8.17 -5.20
CA ASN A 69 9.63 6.85 -4.81
C ASN A 69 10.80 6.46 -5.72
N GLY A 70 11.97 6.22 -5.12
CA GLY A 70 13.18 5.83 -5.82
C GLY A 70 13.09 4.44 -6.48
N PRO A 71 14.05 4.09 -7.34
CA PRO A 71 14.05 2.81 -8.04
C PRO A 71 14.20 1.63 -7.07
N ALA A 72 13.55 0.52 -7.40
CA ALA A 72 13.61 -0.71 -6.62
C ALA A 72 15.02 -1.35 -6.70
N SER A 73 15.67 -1.61 -5.57
CA SER A 73 16.91 -2.41 -5.55
C SER A 73 16.61 -3.91 -5.57
N THR A 74 17.42 -4.71 -6.25
CA THR A 74 17.29 -6.18 -6.21
C THR A 74 18.22 -6.81 -5.16
N GLY A 75 17.91 -8.02 -4.70
CA GLY A 75 18.81 -8.82 -3.85
C GLY A 75 18.88 -8.46 -2.36
N SER A 76 17.97 -7.63 -1.85
CA SER A 76 17.84 -7.31 -0.42
C SER A 76 16.53 -7.87 0.14
N LEU A 77 16.53 -8.25 1.43
CA LEU A 77 15.31 -8.62 2.17
C LEU A 77 14.31 -7.44 2.22
N TYR A 78 14.84 -6.21 2.27
CA TYR A 78 14.08 -4.97 2.22
C TYR A 78 14.59 -4.12 1.06
N PRO A 79 14.09 -4.35 -0.15
CA PRO A 79 14.44 -3.55 -1.32
C PRO A 79 14.19 -2.05 -1.09
N ALA A 80 15.21 -1.23 -1.33
CA ALA A 80 15.05 0.21 -1.44
C ALA A 80 14.02 0.53 -2.53
N GLY A 81 13.23 1.59 -2.37
CA GLY A 81 12.20 1.97 -3.37
C GLY A 81 10.96 1.08 -3.37
N THR A 82 10.85 0.11 -2.46
CA THR A 82 9.63 -0.67 -2.29
C THR A 82 8.76 -0.11 -1.17
N MET A 83 7.48 0.11 -1.48
CA MET A 83 6.45 0.44 -0.50
C MET A 83 5.46 -0.71 -0.39
N ILE A 84 5.25 -1.21 0.81
CA ILE A 84 4.22 -2.23 1.10
C ILE A 84 3.33 -1.67 2.19
N VAL A 85 2.07 -1.39 1.87
CA VAL A 85 1.20 -0.69 2.80
C VAL A 85 -0.19 -1.29 2.85
N ASP A 86 -0.62 -1.59 4.07
CA ASP A 86 -1.86 -2.29 4.38
C ASP A 86 -2.80 -1.41 5.24
N PRO A 87 -4.07 -1.19 4.85
CA PRO A 87 -4.74 -1.72 3.66
C PRO A 87 -4.53 -0.87 2.42
N GLY A 88 -3.66 0.14 2.47
CA GLY A 88 -3.30 0.85 1.25
C GLY A 88 -2.75 2.24 1.43
N LEU A 89 -2.63 2.93 0.31
CA LEU A 89 -2.02 4.24 0.17
C LEU A 89 -2.95 5.23 -0.51
N ARG A 90 -3.00 6.43 0.05
CA ARG A 90 -3.66 7.60 -0.52
C ARG A 90 -2.64 8.72 -0.69
N PHE A 91 -2.40 9.08 -1.94
CA PHE A 91 -1.57 10.20 -2.33
C PHE A 91 -2.47 11.38 -2.73
N PHE A 92 -2.74 12.22 -1.73
CA PHE A 92 -3.40 13.51 -1.87
C PHE A 92 -2.59 14.55 -1.11
N ARG A 93 -2.73 15.82 -1.49
CA ARG A 93 -2.36 16.91 -0.60
C ARG A 93 -3.47 17.08 0.43
N ASN A 94 -3.31 16.50 1.61
CA ASN A 94 -4.23 16.70 2.72
C ASN A 94 -3.84 17.93 3.54
N THR A 95 -4.64 18.98 3.46
CA THR A 95 -4.46 20.19 4.27
C THR A 95 -5.72 20.39 5.10
N ASN A 96 -5.59 20.33 6.43
CA ASN A 96 -6.70 20.52 7.38
C ASN A 96 -7.90 19.59 7.12
N GLY A 97 -7.66 18.34 6.72
CA GLY A 97 -8.71 17.35 6.47
C GLY A 97 -9.36 17.46 5.09
N GLN A 98 -8.97 18.45 4.27
CA GLN A 98 -9.39 18.59 2.89
C GLN A 98 -8.34 17.98 1.96
N ARG A 99 -8.80 17.22 0.97
CA ARG A 99 -7.94 16.58 -0.03
C ARG A 99 -7.88 17.40 -1.30
N PHE A 100 -6.68 17.76 -1.71
CA PHE A 100 -6.38 18.41 -2.98
C PHE A 100 -5.46 17.53 -3.82
N TRP A 101 -5.36 17.85 -5.11
CA TRP A 101 -4.38 17.22 -5.97
C TRP A 101 -2.97 17.62 -5.53
N MET A 102 -2.05 16.66 -5.62
CA MET A 102 -0.61 16.92 -5.53
C MET A 102 -0.13 17.63 -6.80
N ASP A 103 1.05 18.23 -6.75
CA ASP A 103 1.65 18.86 -7.94
C ASP A 103 2.34 17.78 -8.79
N HIS A 104 3.18 16.95 -8.16
CA HIS A 104 3.87 15.84 -8.82
C HIS A 104 3.89 14.57 -7.96
N TRP A 105 3.64 13.44 -8.62
CA TRP A 105 3.79 12.12 -8.08
C TRP A 105 4.66 11.29 -9.02
N VAL A 106 5.85 10.89 -8.55
CA VAL A 106 6.84 10.13 -9.32
C VAL A 106 7.10 8.81 -8.62
N ASN A 107 6.93 7.70 -9.33
CA ASN A 107 7.21 6.37 -8.82
C ASN A 107 8.15 5.59 -9.75
N GLN A 108 9.34 5.26 -9.26
CA GLN A 108 10.32 4.44 -9.99
C GLN A 108 10.50 3.04 -9.36
N GLY A 109 9.92 2.81 -8.18
CA GLY A 109 10.01 1.56 -7.44
C GLY A 109 8.67 0.81 -7.37
N ALA A 110 8.62 -0.22 -6.53
CA ALA A 110 7.41 -1.04 -6.39
C ALA A 110 6.49 -0.45 -5.32
N ILE A 111 5.20 -0.37 -5.61
CA ILE A 111 4.17 -0.05 -4.61
C ILE A 111 3.19 -1.22 -4.56
N VAL A 112 3.01 -1.80 -3.38
CA VAL A 112 2.14 -2.93 -3.11
C VAL A 112 1.18 -2.55 -2.00
N THR A 113 -0.12 -2.68 -2.24
CA THR A 113 -1.17 -2.39 -1.24
C THR A 113 -1.96 -3.63 -0.82
N ASP A 114 -1.39 -4.81 -1.04
CA ASP A 114 -2.02 -6.08 -0.70
C ASP A 114 -2.11 -6.30 0.82
N HIS A 115 -3.23 -6.86 1.28
CA HIS A 115 -3.43 -7.21 2.68
C HIS A 115 -3.02 -8.67 2.90
N ALA A 116 -2.19 -8.92 3.91
CA ALA A 116 -1.81 -10.27 4.31
C ALA A 116 -2.11 -10.43 5.79
N SER A 117 -3.13 -11.23 6.12
CA SER A 117 -3.37 -11.64 7.49
C SER A 117 -2.50 -12.85 7.82
N SER A 118 -1.95 -12.88 9.03
CA SER A 118 -1.29 -14.07 9.54
C SER A 118 -1.73 -14.33 10.96
N PHE A 119 -1.95 -15.59 11.29
CA PHE A 119 -2.20 -16.01 12.67
C PHE A 119 -1.22 -17.12 13.02
N SER A 120 -0.77 -17.09 14.27
CA SER A 120 0.19 -18.06 14.79
C SER A 120 -0.51 -19.04 15.71
N PHE A 121 -0.22 -20.33 15.56
CA PHE A 121 -0.64 -21.37 16.48
C PHE A 121 0.59 -22.13 16.97
N GLY A 122 1.00 -21.90 18.23
CA GLY A 122 2.27 -22.36 18.75
C GLY A 122 3.44 -21.74 17.98
N SER A 123 4.33 -22.57 17.44
CA SER A 123 5.48 -22.13 16.61
C SER A 123 5.16 -22.04 15.11
N SER A 124 3.94 -22.35 14.69
CA SER A 124 3.53 -22.33 13.28
C SER A 124 2.83 -21.02 12.94
N VAL A 125 3.23 -20.39 11.83
CA VAL A 125 2.57 -19.19 11.27
C VAL A 125 1.79 -19.60 10.02
N PHE A 126 0.49 -19.33 10.03
CA PHE A 126 -0.38 -19.48 8.86
C PHE A 126 -0.69 -18.09 8.32
N SER A 127 -0.24 -17.80 7.10
CA SER A 127 -0.58 -16.57 6.39
C SER A 127 -1.77 -16.84 5.47
N ILE A 128 -2.84 -16.09 5.63
CA ILE A 128 -3.96 -16.02 4.70
C ILE A 128 -3.84 -14.70 3.96
N PHE A 129 -3.77 -14.75 2.64
CA PHE A 129 -3.93 -13.56 1.83
C PHE A 129 -5.43 -13.32 1.70
N ASP A 130 -6.00 -12.43 2.52
CA ASP A 130 -7.32 -11.87 2.30
C ASP A 130 -7.15 -10.44 1.83
N SER A 131 -7.20 -10.21 0.52
CA SER A 131 -6.95 -8.90 -0.13
C SER A 131 -7.98 -7.81 0.19
N ARG A 132 -8.54 -7.80 1.39
CA ARG A 132 -9.63 -6.92 1.79
C ARG A 132 -9.12 -5.48 1.82
N GLN A 133 -9.86 -4.61 1.12
CA GLN A 133 -9.70 -3.15 1.18
C GLN A 133 -8.36 -2.60 0.67
N SER A 134 -7.60 -3.39 -0.11
CA SER A 134 -6.38 -2.96 -0.78
C SER A 134 -6.61 -1.75 -1.69
N ILE A 135 -6.04 -0.59 -1.37
CA ILE A 135 -6.31 0.62 -2.18
C ILE A 135 -5.06 1.43 -2.44
N LEU A 136 -4.82 1.71 -3.71
CA LEU A 136 -3.83 2.68 -4.16
C LEU A 136 -4.59 3.81 -4.87
N GLN A 137 -4.66 4.95 -4.22
CA GLN A 137 -5.28 6.16 -4.76
C GLN A 137 -4.23 7.25 -4.93
N VAL A 138 -4.15 7.81 -6.13
CA VAL A 138 -3.26 8.92 -6.45
C VAL A 138 -4.08 10.02 -7.13
N ALA A 139 -4.03 11.23 -6.59
CA ALA A 139 -4.56 12.42 -7.24
C ALA A 139 -3.46 13.48 -7.34
N ALA A 140 -2.94 13.72 -8.55
CA ALA A 140 -1.84 14.65 -8.79
C ALA A 140 -1.95 15.29 -10.17
N THR A 141 -1.49 16.55 -10.32
CA THR A 141 -1.46 17.21 -11.63
C THR A 141 -0.59 16.43 -12.62
N ASN A 142 0.57 15.95 -12.18
CA ASN A 142 1.49 15.14 -12.96
C ASN A 142 1.79 13.81 -12.26
N ILE A 143 1.49 12.71 -12.94
CA ILE A 143 1.75 11.33 -12.50
C ILE A 143 2.76 10.71 -13.45
N VAL A 144 3.90 10.29 -12.94
CA VAL A 144 4.92 9.53 -13.70
C VAL A 144 5.25 8.26 -12.94
N SER A 145 4.97 7.10 -13.52
CA SER A 145 5.25 5.81 -12.91
C SER A 145 6.01 4.91 -13.88
N THR A 146 7.21 4.48 -13.51
CA THR A 146 7.98 3.45 -14.24
C THR A 146 8.15 2.18 -13.41
N GLY A 147 7.91 2.24 -12.10
CA GLY A 147 7.96 1.08 -11.22
C GLY A 147 6.57 0.47 -10.97
N PRO A 148 6.46 -0.84 -10.72
CA PRO A 148 5.19 -1.55 -10.77
C PRO A 148 4.26 -1.19 -9.61
N LEU A 149 2.96 -1.18 -9.90
CA LEU A 149 1.88 -0.88 -8.95
C LEU A 149 0.98 -2.12 -8.79
N PHE A 150 0.90 -2.62 -7.57
CA PHE A 150 0.16 -3.80 -7.21
C PHE A 150 -0.88 -3.49 -6.13
N SER A 151 -2.07 -4.03 -6.31
CA SER A 151 -3.11 -4.09 -5.30
C SER A 151 -3.64 -5.52 -5.22
N GLY A 152 -4.16 -5.91 -4.06
CA GLY A 152 -4.71 -7.25 -3.86
C GLY A 152 -5.92 -7.55 -4.76
N ALA A 153 -6.49 -8.75 -4.66
CA ALA A 153 -7.56 -9.21 -5.55
C ALA A 153 -8.88 -8.43 -5.44
N HIS A 154 -9.20 -7.88 -4.27
CA HIS A 154 -10.31 -6.93 -4.10
C HIS A 154 -9.84 -5.47 -4.18
N GLY A 155 -8.65 -5.28 -4.72
CA GLY A 155 -7.95 -4.02 -4.66
C GLY A 155 -8.39 -3.01 -5.71
N LEU A 156 -8.29 -1.72 -5.37
CA LEU A 156 -8.52 -0.62 -6.29
C LEU A 156 -7.21 0.13 -6.55
N ILE A 157 -6.81 0.28 -7.81
CA ILE A 157 -5.81 1.25 -8.24
C ILE A 157 -6.54 2.38 -8.96
N ARG A 158 -6.49 3.60 -8.42
CA ARG A 158 -7.10 4.80 -9.01
C ARG A 158 -6.06 5.90 -9.15
N LEU A 159 -5.80 6.30 -10.38
CA LEU A 159 -4.85 7.36 -10.73
C LEU A 159 -5.62 8.51 -11.41
N GLU A 160 -5.58 9.69 -10.82
CA GLU A 160 -6.24 10.89 -11.30
C GLU A 160 -5.24 12.01 -11.51
N GLY A 161 -5.15 12.51 -12.74
CA GLY A 161 -4.24 13.61 -13.04
C GLY A 161 -4.47 14.20 -14.42
N LYS A 162 -3.84 15.37 -14.67
CA LYS A 162 -3.89 16.02 -16.00
C LYS A 162 -2.92 15.35 -16.96
N ASN A 163 -1.71 15.03 -16.47
CA ASN A 163 -0.66 14.39 -17.24
C ASN A 163 -0.28 13.07 -16.56
N ILE A 164 -0.61 11.94 -17.19
CA ILE A 164 -0.35 10.61 -16.66
C ILE A 164 0.58 9.88 -17.62
N ASN A 165 1.78 9.50 -17.15
CA ASN A 165 2.74 8.70 -17.89
C ASN A 165 3.03 7.40 -17.12
N LEU A 166 2.57 6.28 -17.67
CA LEU A 166 2.75 4.93 -17.13
C LEU A 166 3.59 4.07 -18.07
N THR A 167 4.48 4.69 -18.85
CA THR A 167 5.32 3.99 -19.81
C THR A 167 6.18 2.95 -19.09
N ARG A 168 6.15 1.70 -19.58
CA ARG A 168 6.86 0.55 -19.00
C ARG A 168 6.46 0.25 -17.55
N ASN A 169 5.24 0.62 -17.16
CA ASN A 169 4.69 0.29 -15.86
C ASN A 169 3.97 -1.07 -15.86
N GLY A 170 4.11 -1.83 -14.77
CA GLY A 170 3.24 -2.97 -14.50
C GLY A 170 2.11 -2.55 -13.57
N LEU A 171 0.86 -2.65 -14.03
CA LEU A 171 -0.33 -2.45 -13.19
C LEU A 171 -1.00 -3.80 -12.97
N ARG A 172 -1.23 -4.18 -11.72
CA ARG A 172 -1.93 -5.43 -11.41
C ARG A 172 -2.81 -5.26 -10.18
N THR A 173 -4.05 -5.71 -10.32
CA THR A 173 -4.96 -6.02 -9.22
C THR A 173 -5.15 -7.54 -9.22
N GLY A 174 -4.94 -8.20 -8.08
CA GLY A 174 -4.99 -9.65 -8.00
C GLY A 174 -4.18 -10.16 -6.82
N SER A 175 -4.52 -11.34 -6.31
CA SER A 175 -3.72 -11.98 -5.27
C SER A 175 -2.32 -12.26 -5.83
N THR A 176 -1.32 -11.87 -5.06
CA THR A 176 0.05 -12.29 -5.35
C THR A 176 0.22 -13.69 -4.77
N SER A 177 0.02 -14.72 -5.61
CA SER A 177 0.57 -16.02 -5.26
C SER A 177 2.07 -15.83 -5.15
N VAL A 178 2.65 -16.15 -3.99
CA VAL A 178 4.08 -15.95 -3.66
C VAL A 178 5.01 -16.88 -4.49
N SER A 179 4.58 -17.34 -5.66
CA SER A 179 5.27 -18.32 -6.51
C SER A 179 5.29 -17.94 -8.00
N ASP A 180 5.28 -16.65 -8.35
CA ASP A 180 5.54 -16.18 -9.73
C ASP A 180 7.04 -16.30 -10.15
N GLY A 181 7.74 -17.31 -9.65
CA GLY A 181 9.09 -17.68 -10.07
C GLY A 181 9.16 -19.19 -10.34
N PHE A 182 9.56 -19.56 -11.56
CA PHE A 182 10.03 -20.90 -11.89
C PHE A 182 11.29 -21.21 -11.05
N GLY A 183 11.09 -21.63 -9.80
CA GLY A 183 12.18 -21.81 -8.86
C GLY A 183 11.67 -22.32 -7.50
N LEU A 184 11.51 -23.64 -7.41
CA LEU A 184 11.53 -24.43 -6.18
C LEU A 184 10.62 -23.92 -5.03
N SER A 185 9.35 -23.61 -5.29
CA SER A 185 8.35 -23.53 -4.22
C SER A 185 7.95 -24.95 -3.77
N SER A 186 7.82 -25.14 -2.46
CA SER A 186 7.46 -26.40 -1.83
C SER A 186 6.12 -26.92 -2.36
N LEU A 187 5.95 -28.25 -2.37
CA LEU A 187 4.85 -29.05 -2.93
C LEU A 187 3.42 -28.72 -2.43
N GLY A 188 3.21 -27.59 -1.74
CA GLY A 188 1.91 -27.06 -1.32
C GLY A 188 1.50 -25.72 -1.95
N GLN A 189 2.33 -25.08 -2.78
CA GLN A 189 2.06 -23.75 -3.38
C GLN A 189 1.99 -23.72 -4.92
N SER A 190 1.92 -24.89 -5.57
CA SER A 190 1.75 -25.00 -7.03
C SER A 190 0.31 -24.78 -7.50
N ASN A 191 -0.64 -24.68 -6.56
CA ASN A 191 -2.05 -24.58 -6.88
C ASN A 191 -2.49 -23.13 -6.80
N TYR A 192 -3.13 -22.67 -7.86
CA TYR A 192 -3.92 -21.45 -7.84
C TYR A 192 -4.97 -21.58 -6.73
N LEU A 193 -4.91 -20.71 -5.73
CA LEU A 193 -5.92 -20.57 -4.71
C LEU A 193 -6.67 -19.27 -4.98
N ASN A 194 -7.99 -19.39 -5.08
CA ASN A 194 -8.84 -18.21 -5.14
C ASN A 194 -8.62 -17.37 -3.87
N ASP A 195 -8.63 -16.04 -4.04
CA ASP A 195 -8.71 -15.14 -2.91
C ASP A 195 -10.03 -15.32 -2.16
N VAL A 196 -10.07 -14.96 -0.88
CA VAL A 196 -11.24 -15.05 -0.03
C VAL A 196 -12.37 -14.19 -0.62
N GLY A 197 -13.43 -14.84 -1.11
CA GLY A 197 -14.58 -14.17 -1.73
C GLY A 197 -14.55 -14.14 -3.27
N ILE A 198 -13.50 -14.69 -3.88
CA ILE A 198 -13.44 -14.97 -5.31
C ILE A 198 -13.71 -16.46 -5.53
N THR A 199 -14.51 -16.78 -6.53
CA THR A 199 -14.69 -18.16 -7.00
C THR A 199 -14.33 -18.22 -8.47
N ASP A 200 -13.24 -18.91 -8.79
CA ASP A 200 -12.92 -19.25 -10.17
C ASP A 200 -13.64 -20.53 -10.59
N VAL A 201 -14.58 -20.37 -11.51
CA VAL A 201 -15.42 -21.45 -12.07
C VAL A 201 -14.81 -22.02 -13.36
N TYR A 202 -13.78 -21.40 -13.91
CA TYR A 202 -13.28 -21.73 -15.25
C TYR A 202 -11.90 -22.40 -15.23
N TRP A 203 -10.90 -21.80 -14.57
CA TRP A 203 -9.53 -22.34 -14.55
C TRP A 203 -9.29 -23.24 -13.34
N GLY A 204 -9.81 -22.89 -12.16
CA GLY A 204 -9.68 -23.67 -10.94
C GLY A 204 -10.63 -24.88 -10.82
N ALA A 205 -11.73 -24.90 -11.60
CA ALA A 205 -12.75 -25.95 -11.50
C ALA A 205 -12.53 -27.15 -12.43
N GLY A 206 -11.52 -27.11 -13.30
CA GLY A 206 -11.24 -28.19 -14.24
C GLY A 206 -12.48 -28.57 -15.05
N THR A 207 -12.94 -27.70 -15.94
CA THR A 207 -13.94 -28.11 -16.93
C THR A 207 -13.25 -29.06 -17.92
N VAL A 208 -13.26 -30.34 -17.59
CA VAL A 208 -13.01 -31.41 -18.55
C VAL A 208 -14.19 -31.36 -19.52
N MET A 209 -14.10 -30.52 -20.55
CA MET A 209 -14.97 -30.67 -21.70
C MET A 209 -14.37 -31.81 -22.51
N PRO A 210 -14.96 -33.02 -22.55
CA PRO A 210 -14.49 -34.04 -23.46
C PRO A 210 -14.71 -33.50 -24.88
N LEU A 211 -13.60 -33.25 -25.58
CA LEU A 211 -13.63 -33.05 -27.02
C LEU A 211 -14.07 -34.37 -27.66
N ILE A 212 -15.39 -34.55 -27.81
CA ILE A 212 -15.94 -35.64 -28.62
C ILE A 212 -15.73 -35.22 -30.08
N LEU A 213 -14.59 -35.63 -30.66
CA LEU A 213 -14.41 -35.55 -32.10
C LEU A 213 -15.39 -36.54 -32.76
N PRO A 214 -16.22 -36.10 -33.73
CA PRO A 214 -17.06 -37.03 -34.47
C PRO A 214 -16.17 -37.98 -35.28
N VAL A 215 -16.25 -39.27 -34.98
CA VAL A 215 -15.68 -40.32 -35.82
C VAL A 215 -16.41 -40.28 -37.15
N ARG A 216 -15.69 -39.97 -38.23
CA ARG A 216 -16.18 -40.15 -39.59
C ARG A 216 -16.29 -41.65 -39.84
N ALA A 217 -17.51 -42.15 -40.03
CA ALA A 217 -17.71 -43.48 -40.58
C ALA A 217 -17.26 -43.46 -42.05
N GLU A 218 -16.33 -44.34 -42.40
CA GLU A 218 -16.04 -44.74 -43.77
C GLU A 218 -17.17 -45.63 -44.32
#